data_AF-A0A0R1VCG4-F1
#
_entry.id   AF-A0A0R1VCG4-F1
#
_cell.length_a   1.000
_cell.length_b   1.000
_cell.length_c   1.000
_cell.angle_alpha   90.00
_cell.angle_beta   90.00
_cell.angle_gamma   90.00
#
_symmetry.space_group_name_H-M   'P 1'
#
loop_
_entity.id
_entity.type
_entity.pdbx_description
1 polymer ?
#
loop_
_entity_poly.entity_id
_entity_poly.type
_entity_poly.pdbx_seq_one_letter_code
_entity_poly.pdbx_strand_id
1 'polypeptide(L)'
;MAISSAASEYRQRLFADDPFQELAQKDPEVYEIVNNFMFDEVVNNDDLDDRTRFMCNLATLIGCQGIDLFSEYVPAALKAGVSPVEVKELTYQAIDYLGMGRVYPFLKVVNQQLAAQGIDLPLPGQSTTSPETRLAAGSNAKSIFLAKECATLRVRVVLPKISTNGWLIIALGITTHVRV
;
A
#
# COMPACT_ATOMS: atom_id res chain seq x y z
N MET A 1 1.28 27.84 11.95
CA MET A 1 0.82 28.54 10.73
C MET A 1 -0.60 28.02 10.49
N ALA A 2 -1.10 27.81 9.28
CA ALA A 2 -2.42 27.19 9.05
C ALA A 2 -2.26 26.06 8.04
N ILE A 3 -3.21 25.13 8.00
CA ILE A 3 -3.21 24.06 6.98
C ILE A 3 -3.35 24.68 5.59
N SER A 4 -2.53 24.24 4.64
CA SER A 4 -2.55 24.75 3.27
C SER A 4 -3.86 24.35 2.56
N SER A 5 -4.26 25.15 1.57
CA SER A 5 -5.44 24.83 0.75
C SER A 5 -5.23 23.52 -0.01
N ALA A 6 -4.03 23.31 -0.56
CA ALA A 6 -3.67 22.08 -1.28
C ALA A 6 -3.79 20.83 -0.39
N ALA A 7 -3.27 20.87 0.85
CA ALA A 7 -3.39 19.77 1.80
C ALA A 7 -4.87 19.46 2.11
N SER A 8 -5.67 20.52 2.35
CA SER A 8 -7.09 20.38 2.66
C SER A 8 -7.87 19.78 1.49
N GLU A 9 -7.66 20.29 0.27
CA GLU A 9 -8.31 19.83 -0.96
C GLU A 9 -7.95 18.37 -1.27
N TYR A 10 -6.67 18.02 -1.19
CA TYR A 10 -6.20 16.65 -1.44
C TYR A 10 -6.81 15.66 -0.44
N ARG A 11 -6.80 16.00 0.85
CA ARG A 11 -7.38 15.16 1.90
C ARG A 11 -8.89 14.97 1.71
N GLN A 12 -9.65 16.05 1.52
CA GLN A 12 -11.11 15.97 1.32
C GLN A 12 -11.49 15.19 0.05
N ARG A 13 -10.64 15.24 -0.98
CA ARG A 13 -10.83 14.49 -2.20
C ARG A 13 -10.73 12.98 -1.98
N LEU A 14 -9.87 12.50 -1.09
CA LEU A 14 -9.57 11.05 -0.96
C LEU A 14 -10.09 10.41 0.33
N PHE A 15 -10.11 11.14 1.44
CA PHE A 15 -10.57 10.65 2.73
C PHE A 15 -12.01 11.12 3.00
N ALA A 16 -12.84 10.23 3.53
CA ALA A 16 -14.21 10.56 3.93
C ALA A 16 -14.22 11.37 5.24
N ASP A 17 -13.44 10.90 6.21
CA ASP A 17 -13.20 11.55 7.49
C ASP A 17 -11.72 11.92 7.62
N ASP A 18 -11.40 12.85 8.51
CA ASP A 18 -10.00 13.22 8.78
C ASP A 18 -9.31 12.15 9.67
N PRO A 19 -8.32 11.41 9.14
CA PRO A 19 -7.65 10.34 9.90
C PRO A 19 -6.85 10.86 11.10
N PHE A 20 -6.61 12.18 11.17
CA PHE A 20 -5.82 12.82 12.23
C PHE A 20 -6.65 13.77 13.09
N GLN A 21 -7.98 13.65 13.07
CA GLN A 21 -8.89 14.55 13.79
C GLN A 21 -8.58 14.67 15.29
N GLU A 22 -8.09 13.61 15.93
CA GLU A 22 -7.70 13.63 17.34
C GLU A 22 -6.52 14.58 17.60
N LEU A 23 -5.55 14.63 16.68
CA LEU A 23 -4.41 15.55 16.77
C LEU A 23 -4.87 17.01 16.70
N ALA A 24 -5.93 17.31 15.93
CA ALA A 24 -6.47 18.67 15.88
C ALA A 24 -6.89 19.20 17.26
N GLN A 25 -7.32 18.29 18.15
CA GLN A 25 -7.77 18.64 19.51
C GLN A 25 -6.62 18.58 20.54
N LYS A 26 -5.74 17.59 20.42
CA LYS A 26 -4.73 17.29 21.45
C LYS A 26 -3.35 17.82 21.13
N ASP A 27 -2.98 17.88 19.85
CA ASP A 27 -1.64 18.21 19.36
C ASP A 27 -1.72 19.06 18.08
N PRO A 28 -2.30 20.28 18.15
CA PRO A 28 -2.65 21.07 16.95
C PRO A 28 -1.45 21.48 16.09
N GLU A 29 -0.27 21.67 16.69
CA GLU A 29 0.96 21.95 15.93
C GLU A 29 1.40 20.72 15.12
N VAL A 30 1.34 19.52 15.71
CA VAL A 30 1.63 18.27 15.00
C VAL A 30 0.60 18.03 13.91
N TYR A 31 -0.69 18.26 14.19
CA TYR A 31 -1.76 18.16 13.21
C TYR A 31 -1.50 19.03 11.98
N GLU A 32 -1.09 20.28 12.18
CA GLU A 32 -0.76 21.20 11.10
C GLU A 32 0.44 20.71 10.27
N ILE A 33 1.55 20.36 10.93
CA ILE A 33 2.77 19.89 10.27
C ILE A 33 2.50 18.62 9.47
N VAL A 34 1.82 17.64 10.07
CA VAL A 34 1.49 16.36 9.43
C VAL A 34 0.60 16.58 8.21
N ASN A 35 -0.43 17.43 8.31
CA ASN A 35 -1.30 17.68 7.17
C ASN A 35 -0.58 18.34 6.00
N ASN A 36 0.19 19.40 6.26
CA ASN A 36 0.92 20.10 5.21
C ASN A 36 1.99 19.21 4.59
N PHE A 37 2.74 18.48 5.41
CA PHE A 37 3.78 17.58 4.92
C PHE A 37 3.19 16.42 4.11
N MET A 38 2.21 15.71 4.65
CA MET A 38 1.71 14.48 4.03
C MET A 38 0.81 14.73 2.81
N PHE A 39 -0.01 15.79 2.81
CA PHE A 39 -1.05 16.00 1.80
C PHE A 39 -0.76 17.14 0.83
N ASP A 40 0.30 17.93 1.05
CA ASP A 40 0.76 18.96 0.12
C ASP A 40 2.20 18.67 -0.31
N GLU A 41 3.16 18.73 0.61
CA GLU A 41 4.58 18.64 0.25
C GLU A 41 4.96 17.30 -0.38
N VAL A 42 4.62 16.18 0.25
CA VAL A 42 4.97 14.83 -0.26
C VAL A 42 4.24 14.52 -1.56
N VAL A 43 2.95 14.85 -1.64
CA VAL A 43 2.13 14.58 -2.83
C VAL A 43 2.65 15.34 -4.04
N ASN A 44 3.13 16.57 -3.85
CA ASN A 44 3.59 17.45 -4.93
C ASN A 44 5.09 17.31 -5.25
N ASN A 45 5.81 16.35 -4.64
CA ASN A 45 7.27 16.18 -4.78
C ASN A 45 7.68 14.86 -5.46
N ASP A 46 6.75 14.18 -6.11
CA ASP A 46 7.06 13.03 -6.98
C ASP A 46 6.04 12.89 -8.12
N ASP A 47 6.34 12.00 -9.07
CA ASP A 47 5.52 11.76 -10.27
C ASP A 47 4.56 10.57 -10.12
N LEU A 48 4.22 10.13 -8.89
CA LEU A 48 3.32 9.01 -8.67
C LEU A 48 1.85 9.43 -8.79
N ASP A 49 1.08 8.68 -9.57
CA ASP A 49 -0.38 8.78 -9.53
C ASP A 49 -0.94 8.32 -8.17
N ASP A 50 -2.16 8.79 -7.84
CA ASP A 50 -2.79 8.49 -6.55
C ASP A 50 -2.91 6.98 -6.32
N ARG A 51 -3.28 6.22 -7.36
CA ARG A 51 -3.43 4.76 -7.25
C ARG A 51 -2.14 4.10 -6.77
N THR A 52 -1.01 4.43 -7.43
CA THR A 52 0.31 3.87 -7.12
C THR A 52 0.78 4.34 -5.75
N ARG A 53 0.57 5.63 -5.42
CA ARG A 53 0.91 6.20 -4.11
C ARG A 53 0.18 5.48 -2.99
N PHE A 54 -1.12 5.23 -3.13
CA PHE A 54 -1.90 4.52 -2.12
C PHE A 54 -1.52 3.04 -2.00
N MET A 55 -1.17 2.37 -3.11
CA MET A 55 -0.58 1.04 -3.03
C MET A 55 0.73 1.03 -2.22
N CYS A 56 1.62 1.99 -2.45
CA CYS A 56 2.86 2.15 -1.68
C CYS A 56 2.59 2.44 -0.19
N ASN A 57 1.61 3.30 0.11
CA ASN A 57 1.21 3.61 1.48
C ASN A 57 0.68 2.37 2.20
N LEU A 58 -0.24 1.62 1.58
CA LEU A 58 -0.78 0.39 2.17
C LEU A 58 0.32 -0.66 2.40
N ALA A 59 1.22 -0.86 1.43
CA ALA A 59 2.35 -1.78 1.58
C ALA A 59 3.28 -1.36 2.74
N THR A 60 3.57 -0.06 2.85
CA THR A 60 4.39 0.51 3.93
C THR A 60 3.73 0.33 5.28
N LEU A 61 2.42 0.59 5.38
CA LEU A 61 1.65 0.47 6.62
C LEU A 61 1.55 -0.97 7.12
N ILE A 62 1.38 -1.94 6.21
CA ILE A 62 1.51 -3.36 6.57
C ILE A 62 2.93 -3.61 7.10
N GLY A 63 3.94 -3.10 6.41
CA GLY A 63 5.32 -3.38 6.75
C GLY A 63 5.81 -2.81 8.08
N CYS A 64 5.35 -1.63 8.44
CA CYS A 64 5.63 -1.03 9.75
C CYS A 64 4.61 -1.44 10.82
N GLN A 65 3.65 -2.33 10.50
CA GLN A 65 2.58 -2.79 11.39
C GLN A 65 1.63 -1.66 11.87
N GLY A 66 1.46 -0.59 11.09
CA GLY A 66 0.59 0.55 11.37
C GLY A 66 -0.88 0.28 11.03
N ILE A 67 -1.52 -0.62 11.78
CA ILE A 67 -2.88 -1.09 11.48
C ILE A 67 -3.97 -0.02 11.56
N ASP A 68 -3.87 0.92 12.50
CA ASP A 68 -4.90 1.95 12.70
C ASP A 68 -4.96 2.88 11.47
N LEU A 69 -3.80 3.36 11.03
CA LEU A 69 -3.70 4.15 9.79
C LEU A 69 -4.02 3.31 8.55
N PHE A 70 -3.68 2.02 8.53
CA PHE A 70 -4.06 1.16 7.41
C PHE A 70 -5.59 1.10 7.24
N SER A 71 -6.34 1.04 8.35
CA SER A 71 -7.81 1.06 8.32
C SER A 71 -8.36 2.31 7.65
N GLU A 72 -7.81 3.48 7.99
CA GLU A 72 -8.20 4.76 7.40
C GLU A 72 -7.81 4.88 5.92
N TYR A 73 -6.69 4.27 5.52
CA TYR A 73 -6.16 4.36 4.16
C TYR A 73 -6.82 3.40 3.17
N VAL A 74 -7.45 2.31 3.61
CA VAL A 74 -8.13 1.38 2.68
C VAL A 74 -9.28 2.07 1.92
N PRO A 75 -10.23 2.78 2.56
CA PRO A 75 -11.26 3.53 1.85
C PRO A 75 -10.70 4.56 0.87
N ALA A 76 -9.66 5.29 1.30
CA ALA A 76 -9.02 6.31 0.47
C ALA A 76 -8.30 5.68 -0.75
N ALA A 77 -7.67 4.52 -0.58
CA ALA A 77 -7.06 3.76 -1.67
C ALA A 77 -8.10 3.31 -2.71
N LEU A 78 -9.28 2.85 -2.26
CA LEU A 78 -10.37 2.49 -3.16
C LEU A 78 -10.84 3.70 -3.97
N LYS A 79 -10.98 4.87 -3.32
CA LYS A 79 -11.34 6.13 -3.99
C LYS A 79 -10.26 6.62 -4.95
N ALA A 80 -8.99 6.35 -4.64
CA ALA A 80 -7.83 6.61 -5.50
C ALA A 80 -7.71 5.63 -6.69
N GLY A 81 -8.60 4.63 -6.81
CA GLY A 81 -8.65 3.70 -7.93
C GLY A 81 -7.89 2.38 -7.71
N VAL A 82 -7.45 2.09 -6.49
CA VAL A 82 -6.96 0.74 -6.14
C VAL A 82 -8.16 -0.18 -6.02
N SER A 83 -8.18 -1.30 -6.75
CA SER A 83 -9.32 -2.21 -6.73
C SER A 83 -9.36 -3.05 -5.43
N PRO A 84 -10.53 -3.55 -5.02
CA PRO A 84 -10.65 -4.47 -3.88
C PRO A 84 -9.76 -5.71 -3.99
N VAL A 85 -9.60 -6.21 -5.23
CA VAL A 85 -8.70 -7.33 -5.53
C VAL A 85 -7.26 -6.95 -5.23
N GLU A 86 -6.80 -5.78 -5.68
CA GLU A 86 -5.43 -5.31 -5.45
C GLU A 86 -5.13 -5.09 -3.98
N VAL A 87 -6.06 -4.53 -3.19
CA VAL A 87 -5.89 -4.39 -1.73
C VAL A 87 -5.75 -5.77 -1.06
N LYS A 88 -6.58 -6.74 -1.47
CA LYS A 88 -6.47 -8.12 -0.96
C LYS A 88 -5.17 -8.79 -1.36
N GLU A 89 -4.77 -8.73 -2.63
CA GLU A 89 -3.51 -9.30 -3.12
C GLU A 89 -2.30 -8.68 -2.42
N LEU A 90 -2.29 -7.36 -2.23
CA LEU A 90 -1.25 -6.67 -1.47
C LEU A 90 -1.11 -7.25 -0.05
N THR A 91 -2.24 -7.52 0.59
CA THR A 91 -2.27 -8.10 1.94
C THR A 91 -1.87 -9.59 1.92
N TYR A 92 -2.27 -10.36 0.92
CA TYR A 92 -1.88 -11.77 0.78
C TYR A 92 -0.37 -11.93 0.55
N GLN A 93 0.22 -11.12 -0.33
CA GLN A 93 1.65 -11.16 -0.63
C GLN A 93 2.49 -10.88 0.63
N ALA A 94 2.01 -10.05 1.55
CA ALA A 94 2.71 -9.77 2.80
C ALA A 94 2.88 -11.00 3.70
N ILE A 95 2.07 -12.06 3.53
CA ILE A 95 2.17 -13.30 4.34
C ILE A 95 3.53 -13.97 4.16
N ASP A 96 4.07 -13.99 2.95
CA ASP A 96 5.36 -14.63 2.65
C ASP A 96 6.55 -13.88 3.27
N TYR A 97 6.39 -12.60 3.58
CA TYR A 97 7.46 -11.75 4.15
C TYR A 97 7.34 -11.57 5.66
N LEU A 98 6.12 -11.45 6.18
CA LEU A 98 5.86 -11.10 7.58
C LEU A 98 5.26 -12.24 8.41
N GLY A 99 4.77 -13.28 7.73
CA GLY A 99 4.07 -14.40 8.34
C GLY A 99 2.61 -14.08 8.67
N MET A 100 1.78 -15.13 8.65
CA MET A 100 0.33 -15.01 8.85
C MET A 100 -0.07 -14.33 10.16
N GLY A 101 0.68 -14.54 11.25
CA GLY A 101 0.38 -13.93 12.55
C GLY A 101 0.38 -12.40 12.55
N ARG A 102 1.28 -11.78 11.75
CA ARG A 102 1.38 -10.32 11.62
C ARG A 102 0.38 -9.74 10.63
N VAL A 103 0.02 -10.52 9.61
CA VAL A 103 -0.83 -10.08 8.50
C VAL A 103 -2.32 -10.30 8.78
N TYR A 104 -2.68 -11.30 9.59
CA TYR A 104 -4.07 -11.62 9.88
C TYR A 104 -4.91 -10.43 10.39
N PRO A 105 -4.40 -9.55 11.27
CA PRO A 105 -5.11 -8.32 11.65
C PRO A 105 -5.46 -7.41 10.45
N PHE A 106 -4.54 -7.24 9.51
CA PHE A 106 -4.76 -6.45 8.29
C PHE A 106 -5.82 -7.08 7.39
N LEU A 107 -5.84 -8.40 7.24
CA LEU A 107 -6.89 -9.10 6.48
C LEU A 107 -8.29 -8.86 7.06
N LYS A 108 -8.41 -8.82 8.40
CA LYS A 108 -9.68 -8.49 9.05
C LYS A 108 -10.11 -7.06 8.72
N VAL A 109 -9.18 -6.10 8.79
CA VAL A 109 -9.43 -4.70 8.44
C VAL A 109 -9.87 -4.57 6.98
N VAL A 110 -9.17 -5.20 6.04
CA VAL A 110 -9.57 -5.19 4.62
C VAL A 110 -10.99 -5.73 4.46
N ASN A 111 -11.32 -6.87 5.08
CA ASN A 111 -12.68 -7.42 4.98
C ASN A 111 -13.75 -6.48 5.56
N GLN A 112 -13.47 -5.86 6.71
CA GLN A 112 -14.36 -4.90 7.36
C GLN A 112 -14.58 -3.66 6.48
N GLN A 113 -13.52 -3.10 5.92
CA GLN A 113 -13.58 -1.91 5.09
C GLN A 113 -14.28 -2.19 3.75
N LEU A 114 -14.02 -3.33 3.11
CA LEU A 114 -14.76 -3.72 1.89
C LEU A 114 -16.25 -3.89 2.17
N ALA A 115 -16.62 -4.56 3.26
CA ALA A 115 -18.03 -4.71 3.65
C ALA A 115 -18.70 -3.35 3.96
N ALA A 116 -17.99 -2.44 4.65
CA ALA A 116 -18.47 -1.09 4.94
C ALA A 116 -18.71 -0.26 3.67
N GLN A 117 -17.97 -0.54 2.59
CA GLN A 117 -18.15 0.06 1.27
C GLN A 117 -19.21 -0.67 0.41
N GLY A 118 -19.95 -1.62 0.98
CA GLY A 118 -20.99 -2.38 0.28
C GLY A 118 -20.44 -3.38 -0.74
N ILE A 119 -19.18 -3.79 -0.61
CA ILE A 119 -18.55 -4.78 -1.49
C ILE A 119 -18.75 -6.17 -0.91
N ASP A 120 -19.44 -7.02 -1.66
CA ASP A 120 -19.72 -8.40 -1.25
C ASP A 120 -18.44 -9.24 -1.17
N LEU A 121 -18.37 -10.06 -0.12
CA LEU A 121 -17.32 -11.05 0.08
C LEU A 121 -17.93 -12.46 0.12
N PRO A 122 -17.24 -13.48 -0.45
CA PRO A 122 -15.89 -13.44 -1.02
C PRO A 122 -15.85 -12.79 -2.42
N LEU A 123 -14.74 -12.10 -2.71
CA LEU A 123 -14.47 -11.67 -4.09
C LEU A 123 -14.29 -12.92 -4.99
N PRO A 124 -14.63 -12.83 -6.29
CA PRO A 124 -14.39 -13.91 -7.24
C PRO A 124 -12.92 -14.34 -7.23
N GLY A 125 -12.68 -15.66 -7.22
CA GLY A 125 -11.33 -16.22 -7.21
C GLY A 125 -10.47 -15.71 -8.36
N GLN A 126 -9.22 -15.35 -8.06
CA GLN A 126 -8.27 -14.77 -9.01
C GLN A 126 -7.07 -15.67 -9.29
N SER A 127 -7.04 -16.86 -8.70
CA SER A 127 -5.89 -17.76 -8.80
C SER A 127 -5.62 -18.17 -10.24
N THR A 128 -4.36 -18.05 -10.63
CA THR A 128 -3.86 -18.47 -11.96
C THR A 128 -2.91 -19.67 -11.86
N THR A 129 -2.73 -20.21 -10.65
CA THR A 129 -1.77 -21.27 -10.36
C THR A 129 -2.43 -22.42 -9.61
N SER A 130 -1.81 -23.60 -9.67
CA SER A 130 -2.16 -24.75 -8.85
C SER A 130 -1.09 -25.03 -7.79
N PRO A 131 -1.37 -25.88 -6.78
CA PRO A 131 -0.37 -26.31 -5.80
C PRO A 131 0.93 -26.84 -6.42
N GLU A 132 0.84 -27.49 -7.58
CA GLU A 132 1.97 -28.06 -8.32
C GLU A 132 2.79 -26.97 -9.04
N THR A 133 2.13 -25.92 -9.54
CA THR A 133 2.79 -24.88 -10.36
C THR A 133 3.23 -23.66 -9.57
N ARG A 134 2.62 -23.38 -8.40
CA ARG A 134 2.77 -22.11 -7.67
C ARG A 134 4.22 -21.77 -7.30
N LEU A 135 5.03 -22.77 -6.94
CA LEU A 135 6.43 -22.54 -6.53
C LEU A 135 7.29 -22.08 -7.71
N ALA A 136 7.16 -22.75 -8.86
CA ALA A 136 7.89 -22.41 -10.07
C ALA A 136 7.42 -21.07 -10.63
N ALA A 137 6.10 -20.84 -10.68
CA ALA A 137 5.49 -19.59 -11.13
C ALA A 137 5.94 -18.39 -10.27
N GLY A 138 5.88 -18.51 -8.95
CA GLY A 138 6.34 -17.47 -8.03
C GLY A 138 7.84 -17.18 -8.16
N SER A 139 8.67 -18.22 -8.29
CA SER A 139 10.12 -18.08 -8.46
C SER A 139 10.49 -17.37 -9.78
N ASN A 140 9.77 -17.70 -10.86
CA ASN A 140 9.95 -17.08 -12.16
C ASN A 140 9.55 -15.60 -12.13
N ALA A 141 8.39 -15.27 -11.56
CA ALA A 141 7.93 -13.89 -11.44
C ALA A 141 8.89 -13.02 -10.63
N LYS A 142 9.40 -13.55 -9.51
CA LYS A 142 10.43 -12.85 -8.70
C LYS A 142 11.71 -12.61 -9.50
N SER A 143 12.17 -13.61 -10.27
CA SER A 143 13.37 -13.49 -11.10
C SER A 143 13.19 -12.47 -12.22
N ILE A 144 12.04 -12.47 -12.90
CA ILE A 144 11.69 -11.49 -13.94
C ILE A 144 11.66 -10.07 -13.35
N PHE A 145 11.03 -9.91 -12.19
CA PHE A 145 10.96 -8.63 -11.50
C PHE A 145 12.37 -8.09 -11.17
N LEU A 146 13.20 -8.91 -10.51
CA LEU A 146 14.56 -8.52 -10.16
C LEU A 146 15.42 -8.21 -11.39
N ALA A 147 15.27 -8.99 -12.46
CA ALA A 147 15.97 -8.74 -13.72
C ALA A 147 15.55 -7.41 -14.37
N LYS A 148 14.25 -7.05 -14.31
CA LYS A 148 13.72 -5.80 -14.84
C LYS A 148 14.21 -4.59 -14.04
N GLU A 149 14.23 -4.68 -12.71
CA GLU A 149 14.81 -3.64 -11.84
C GLU A 149 16.30 -3.44 -12.10
N CYS A 150 17.07 -4.53 -12.17
CA CYS A 150 18.50 -4.47 -12.50
C CYS A 150 18.79 -3.88 -13.90
N ALA A 151 17.89 -4.09 -14.87
CA ALA A 151 18.04 -3.56 -16.22
C ALA A 151 17.64 -2.07 -16.34
N THR A 152 16.70 -1.61 -15.51
CA THR A 152 16.17 -0.24 -15.56
C THR A 152 17.03 0.73 -14.74
N LEU A 153 17.64 0.26 -13.66
CA LEU A 153 18.57 1.03 -12.84
C LEU A 153 20.00 0.89 -13.39
N ARG A 154 20.45 1.82 -14.26
CA ARG A 154 21.89 2.13 -14.43
C ARG A 154 22.49 2.77 -13.16
N VAL A 155 22.14 2.28 -11.98
CA VAL A 155 22.75 2.71 -10.73
C VAL A 155 23.95 1.80 -10.50
N ARG A 156 25.15 2.39 -10.60
CA ARG A 156 26.39 1.75 -10.18
C ARG A 156 26.37 1.67 -8.65
N VAL A 157 25.57 0.76 -8.09
CA VAL A 157 25.50 0.51 -6.65
C VAL A 157 26.75 -0.28 -6.28
N VAL A 158 27.81 0.44 -5.90
CA VAL A 158 28.79 -0.09 -4.95
C VAL A 158 28.18 0.11 -3.56
N LEU A 159 27.29 -0.80 -3.15
CA LEU A 159 26.89 -0.95 -1.75
C LEU A 159 26.94 -2.43 -1.39
N PRO A 160 27.83 -2.83 -0.47
CA PRO A 160 27.96 -4.22 -0.05
C PRO A 160 26.75 -4.61 0.80
N LYS A 161 26.13 -5.75 0.49
CA LYS A 161 25.25 -6.52 1.41
C LYS A 161 24.30 -5.70 2.30
N ILE A 162 23.52 -4.79 1.71
CA ILE A 162 22.30 -4.31 2.36
C ILE A 162 21.14 -5.02 1.67
N SER A 163 20.48 -5.89 2.44
CA SER A 163 19.23 -6.58 2.13
C SER A 163 18.35 -5.72 1.23
N THR A 164 18.15 -6.15 -0.02
CA THR A 164 17.15 -5.59 -0.92
C THR A 164 15.82 -5.50 -0.19
N ASN A 165 15.36 -4.29 0.09
CA ASN A 165 14.10 -4.02 0.77
C ASN A 165 12.96 -4.69 0.01
N GLY A 166 12.41 -5.78 0.58
CA GLY A 166 11.31 -6.55 -0.02
C GLY A 166 10.04 -5.73 -0.28
N TRP A 167 9.96 -4.51 0.28
CA TRP A 167 8.86 -3.56 0.14
C TRP A 167 8.61 -3.12 -1.32
N LEU A 168 9.66 -2.92 -2.12
CA LEU A 168 9.53 -2.61 -3.55
C LEU A 168 8.99 -3.79 -4.37
N ILE A 169 9.28 -5.02 -3.94
CA ILE A 169 8.79 -6.25 -4.59
C ILE A 169 7.28 -6.41 -4.38
N ILE A 170 6.75 -6.04 -3.21
CA ILE A 170 5.31 -6.12 -2.90
C ILE A 170 4.52 -5.12 -3.75
N ALA A 171 4.93 -3.85 -3.78
CA ALA A 171 4.19 -2.80 -4.49
C ALA A 171 4.15 -3.04 -6.01
N LEU A 172 5.26 -3.53 -6.59
CA LEU A 172 5.36 -3.75 -8.04
C LEU A 172 4.95 -5.15 -8.48
N GLY A 173 5.07 -6.18 -7.63
CA GLY A 173 4.64 -7.55 -7.94
C GLY A 173 3.14 -7.68 -8.25
N ILE A 174 2.31 -6.83 -7.62
CA ILE A 174 0.87 -6.72 -7.89
C ILE A 174 0.58 -6.33 -9.35
N THR A 175 1.49 -5.60 -9.99
CA THR A 175 1.33 -5.16 -11.39
C THR A 175 1.72 -6.22 -12.43
N THR A 176 2.44 -7.29 -12.06
CA THR A 176 3.11 -8.21 -13.00
C THR A 176 2.69 -9.69 -12.92
N HIS A 177 1.40 -9.97 -12.71
CA HIS A 177 0.75 -11.24 -13.12
C HIS A 177 0.86 -12.49 -12.22
N VAL A 178 1.24 -12.40 -10.94
CA VAL A 178 1.06 -13.54 -10.02
C VAL A 178 -0.06 -13.25 -9.03
N ARG A 179 -1.26 -13.74 -9.37
CA ARG A 179 -2.44 -13.73 -8.50
C ARG A 179 -2.52 -15.09 -7.80
N VAL A 180 -2.54 -15.07 -6.47
CA VAL A 180 -2.56 -16.28 -5.64
C VAL A 180 -3.95 -16.92 -5.66
#